data_AF-A0A944S0Y0-F1
#
_entry.id   AF-A0A944S0Y0-F1
#
_cell.length_a   1.000
_cell.length_b   1.000
_cell.length_c   1.000
_cell.angle_alpha   90.00
_cell.angle_beta   90.00
_cell.angle_gamma   90.00
#
_symmetry.space_group_name_H-M   'P 1'
#
loop_
_entity.id
_entity.type
_entity.pdbx_description
1 polymer ?
#
loop_
_entity_poly.entity_id
_entity_poly.type
_entity_poly.pdbx_seq_one_letter_code
_entity_poly.pdbx_strand_id
1 'polypeptide(L)'
;MPNAEDRHLLTTTLLQADAPLSAKELARECGLSAAATRAALEDLVGEGLVVGGELVPGAGQSFGWAARWRDEADRRARGPRQEFLERMKALEADIGDDFELTGTATAAFHDYITDPYEPPPGKRWLVMVQCSVRRPFTSSPSHASIRRAIATATGWDPGTEMIRCPVHVVVLASRIGPVPYDLQDVYPANVRSIGVKEFGDDRYTSSRPILARRMADYLRIHGPRYDQIAAFGEGRYGQILRDAAEMAAANIPVLPVNGGPRLTRVGRSTPRKYWEKHWIQLYHLIHDWLDAEGKSAADERLAALDVEVIE
;
A
#
# COMPACT_ATOMS: atom_id res chain seq x y z
N MET A 1 -41.11 -3.72 -23.94
CA MET A 1 -41.27 -2.58 -23.02
C MET A 1 -41.79 -3.14 -21.71
N PRO A 2 -41.24 -2.72 -20.55
CA PRO A 2 -41.74 -3.18 -19.26
C PRO A 2 -43.21 -2.81 -19.09
N ASN A 3 -43.99 -3.67 -18.44
CA ASN A 3 -45.36 -3.36 -18.06
C ASN A 3 -45.35 -2.19 -17.05
N ALA A 4 -46.21 -1.18 -17.24
CA ALA A 4 -46.28 -0.01 -16.37
C ALA A 4 -46.62 -0.38 -14.92
N GLU A 5 -47.36 -1.47 -14.73
CA GLU A 5 -47.70 -2.03 -13.42
C GLU A 5 -46.46 -2.63 -12.72
N ASP A 6 -45.69 -3.46 -13.42
CA ASP A 6 -44.44 -4.05 -12.90
C ASP A 6 -43.45 -2.96 -12.44
N ARG A 7 -43.36 -1.88 -13.23
CA ARG A 7 -42.53 -0.73 -12.93
C ARG A 7 -43.02 0.02 -11.70
N HIS A 8 -44.33 0.20 -11.56
CA HIS A 8 -44.92 0.85 -10.40
C HIS A 8 -44.67 0.05 -9.11
N LEU A 9 -44.80 -1.28 -9.17
CA LEU A 9 -44.51 -2.17 -8.05
C LEU A 9 -43.06 -2.05 -7.60
N LEU A 10 -42.09 -2.18 -8.52
CA LEU A 10 -40.67 -2.04 -8.20
C LEU A 10 -40.32 -0.66 -7.63
N THR A 11 -40.90 0.40 -8.19
CA THR A 11 -40.70 1.77 -7.70
C THR A 11 -41.17 1.91 -6.25
N THR A 12 -42.36 1.41 -5.95
CA THR A 12 -42.96 1.49 -4.61
C THR A 12 -42.14 0.67 -3.60
N THR A 13 -41.77 -0.55 -3.96
CA THR A 13 -40.93 -1.42 -3.12
C THR A 13 -39.57 -0.78 -2.84
N LEU A 14 -38.88 -0.26 -3.86
CA LEU A 14 -37.57 0.37 -3.69
C LEU A 14 -37.63 1.69 -2.91
N LEU A 15 -38.73 2.44 -2.98
CA LEU A 15 -38.97 3.63 -2.17
C LEU A 15 -39.24 3.30 -0.70
N GLN A 16 -39.93 2.19 -0.43
CA GLN A 16 -40.27 1.75 0.93
C GLN A 16 -39.17 0.93 1.61
N ALA A 17 -38.24 0.36 0.85
CA ALA A 17 -37.13 -0.42 1.40
C ALA A 17 -36.14 0.46 2.18
N ASP A 18 -35.85 0.06 3.42
CA ASP A 18 -34.83 0.70 4.27
C ASP A 18 -33.39 0.34 3.85
N ALA A 19 -33.22 -0.75 3.08
CA ALA A 19 -31.95 -1.24 2.59
C ALA A 19 -32.02 -1.60 1.09
N PRO A 20 -30.87 -1.69 0.38
CA PRO A 20 -30.83 -2.13 -1.01
C PRO A 20 -31.27 -3.59 -1.12
N LEU A 21 -32.02 -3.91 -2.17
CA LEU A 21 -32.56 -5.24 -2.40
C LEU A 21 -31.90 -5.89 -3.62
N SER A 22 -31.63 -7.18 -3.55
CA SER A 22 -31.19 -7.96 -4.72
C SER A 22 -32.33 -8.10 -5.73
N ALA A 23 -31.99 -8.37 -7.00
CA ALA A 23 -32.99 -8.66 -8.03
C ALA A 23 -33.92 -9.83 -7.64
N LYS A 24 -33.42 -10.78 -6.86
CA LYS A 24 -34.20 -11.93 -6.37
C LYS A 24 -35.20 -11.54 -5.29
N GLU A 25 -34.81 -10.65 -4.37
CA GLU A 25 -35.70 -10.12 -3.34
C GLU A 25 -36.78 -9.26 -3.97
N LEU A 26 -36.42 -8.38 -4.91
CA LEU A 26 -37.37 -7.56 -5.66
C LEU A 26 -38.38 -8.39 -6.45
N ALA A 27 -37.93 -9.43 -7.14
CA ALA A 27 -38.82 -10.35 -7.85
C ALA A 27 -39.82 -11.02 -6.89
N ARG A 28 -39.34 -11.47 -5.72
CA ARG A 28 -40.18 -12.11 -4.69
C ARG A 28 -41.18 -11.13 -4.09
N GLU A 29 -40.74 -9.93 -3.71
CA GLU A 29 -41.57 -8.94 -3.02
C GLU A 29 -42.61 -8.29 -3.95
N CYS A 30 -42.27 -8.12 -5.22
CA CYS A 30 -43.20 -7.59 -6.22
C CYS A 30 -44.07 -8.68 -6.87
N GLY A 31 -43.84 -9.97 -6.58
CA GLY A 31 -44.53 -11.08 -7.23
C GLY A 31 -44.23 -11.20 -8.74
N LEU A 32 -43.07 -10.72 -9.18
CA LEU A 32 -42.68 -10.63 -10.58
C LEU A 32 -41.78 -11.80 -11.01
N SER A 33 -41.82 -12.12 -12.30
CA SER A 33 -40.84 -13.05 -12.87
C SER A 33 -39.44 -12.41 -12.93
N ALA A 34 -38.38 -13.20 -12.84
CA ALA A 34 -37.00 -12.70 -12.91
C ALA A 34 -36.70 -11.92 -14.22
N ALA A 35 -37.38 -12.27 -15.32
CA ALA A 35 -37.25 -11.56 -16.59
C ALA A 35 -37.94 -10.18 -16.55
N ALA A 36 -39.16 -10.12 -15.99
CA ALA A 36 -39.91 -8.88 -15.82
C ALA A 36 -39.19 -7.92 -14.86
N THR A 37 -38.70 -8.43 -13.72
CA THR A 37 -37.93 -7.66 -12.75
C THR A 37 -36.67 -7.05 -13.38
N ARG A 38 -35.93 -7.83 -14.17
CA ARG A 38 -34.71 -7.35 -14.83
C ARG A 38 -35.02 -6.25 -15.85
N ALA A 39 -36.01 -6.47 -16.72
CA ALA A 39 -36.36 -5.49 -17.75
C ALA A 39 -36.83 -4.15 -17.15
N ALA A 40 -37.61 -4.19 -16.07
CA ALA A 40 -38.05 -2.98 -15.39
C ALA A 40 -36.92 -2.31 -14.57
N LEU A 41 -36.00 -3.07 -13.99
CA LEU A 41 -34.80 -2.51 -13.33
C LEU A 41 -33.85 -1.85 -14.33
N GLU A 42 -33.62 -2.44 -15.50
CA GLU A 42 -32.79 -1.85 -16.56
C GLU A 42 -33.34 -0.48 -16.99
N ASP A 43 -34.67 -0.38 -17.14
CA ASP A 43 -35.37 0.87 -17.48
C ASP A 43 -35.21 1.94 -16.38
N LEU A 44 -35.47 1.56 -15.12
CA LEU A 44 -35.33 2.47 -13.97
C LEU A 44 -33.89 2.92 -13.72
N VAL A 45 -32.91 2.05 -14.00
CA VAL A 45 -31.47 2.40 -13.94
C VAL A 45 -31.09 3.30 -15.11
N GLY A 46 -31.59 3.02 -16.32
CA GLY A 46 -31.35 3.84 -17.52
C GLY A 46 -31.87 5.27 -17.38
N GLU A 47 -32.98 5.45 -16.66
CA GLU A 47 -33.52 6.78 -16.30
C GLU A 47 -32.84 7.43 -15.10
N GLY A 48 -31.94 6.71 -14.41
CA GLY A 48 -31.27 7.20 -13.22
C GLY A 48 -32.20 7.38 -12.01
N LEU A 49 -33.31 6.64 -11.93
CA LEU A 49 -34.18 6.61 -10.75
C LEU A 49 -33.70 5.58 -9.73
N VAL A 50 -33.06 4.52 -10.20
CA VAL A 50 -32.47 3.44 -9.41
C VAL A 50 -30.98 3.37 -9.70
N VAL A 51 -30.19 3.02 -8.68
CA VAL A 51 -28.77 2.68 -8.84
C VAL A 51 -28.57 1.20 -8.54
N GLY A 52 -27.71 0.55 -9.33
CA GLY A 52 -27.35 -0.85 -9.18
C GLY A 52 -25.86 -1.01 -8.92
N GLY A 53 -25.48 -1.92 -8.03
CA GLY A 53 -24.09 -2.20 -7.68
C GLY A 53 -23.98 -3.03 -6.41
N GLU A 54 -22.77 -3.17 -5.87
CA GLU A 54 -22.59 -3.73 -4.53
C GLU A 54 -22.81 -2.64 -3.47
N LEU A 55 -24.08 -2.34 -3.19
CA LEU A 55 -24.47 -1.25 -2.28
C LEU A 55 -24.29 -1.63 -0.80
N VAL A 56 -24.23 -2.93 -0.48
CA VAL A 56 -23.94 -3.48 0.86
C VAL A 56 -22.78 -4.47 0.74
N PRO A 57 -21.72 -4.38 1.59
CA PRO A 57 -20.52 -5.21 1.41
C PRO A 57 -20.83 -6.70 1.54
N GLY A 58 -20.32 -7.50 0.61
CA GLY A 58 -20.53 -8.96 0.58
C GLY A 58 -21.93 -9.40 0.16
N ALA A 59 -22.87 -8.48 -0.06
CA ALA A 59 -24.25 -8.79 -0.47
C ALA A 59 -24.39 -9.04 -1.98
N GLY A 60 -23.33 -8.77 -2.76
CA GLY A 60 -23.37 -8.84 -4.22
C GLY A 60 -24.23 -7.73 -4.84
N GLN A 61 -24.69 -7.96 -6.08
CA GLN A 61 -25.45 -6.97 -6.83
C GLN A 61 -26.83 -6.71 -6.18
N SER A 62 -27.05 -5.45 -5.81
CA SER A 62 -28.27 -4.94 -5.21
C SER A 62 -28.68 -3.62 -5.85
N PHE A 63 -29.94 -3.23 -5.62
CA PHE A 63 -30.58 -2.06 -6.22
C PHE A 63 -31.19 -1.20 -5.12
N GLY A 64 -30.99 0.11 -5.24
CA GLY A 64 -31.50 1.09 -4.30
C GLY A 64 -32.04 2.32 -5.02
N TRP A 65 -33.01 2.99 -4.41
CA TRP A 65 -33.53 4.25 -4.94
C TRP A 65 -32.41 5.31 -5.00
N ALA A 66 -32.21 5.92 -6.17
CA ALA A 66 -31.04 6.73 -6.45
C ALA A 66 -30.89 7.92 -5.48
N ALA A 67 -31.99 8.56 -5.09
CA ALA A 67 -31.93 9.70 -4.17
C ALA A 67 -31.36 9.36 -2.79
N ARG A 68 -31.36 8.07 -2.40
CA ARG A 68 -30.76 7.59 -1.14
C ARG A 68 -29.39 6.94 -1.34
N TRP A 69 -29.20 6.26 -2.47
CA TRP A 69 -28.08 5.32 -2.63
C TRP A 69 -27.06 5.73 -3.68
N ARG A 70 -27.26 6.84 -4.41
CA ARG A 70 -26.34 7.26 -5.47
C ARG A 70 -24.93 7.54 -4.96
N ASP A 71 -24.80 8.29 -3.87
CA ASP A 71 -23.48 8.58 -3.31
C ASP A 71 -22.75 7.30 -2.88
N GLU A 72 -23.47 6.33 -2.30
CA GLU A 72 -22.91 5.02 -1.94
C GLU A 72 -22.53 4.20 -3.17
N ALA A 73 -23.39 4.16 -4.18
CA ALA A 73 -23.12 3.47 -5.44
C ALA A 73 -21.88 4.04 -6.14
N ASP A 74 -21.78 5.37 -6.20
CA ASP A 74 -20.65 6.07 -6.81
C ASP A 74 -19.37 5.89 -5.99
N ARG A 75 -19.48 5.91 -4.65
CA ARG A 75 -18.39 5.61 -3.72
C ARG A 75 -17.82 4.22 -3.99
N ARG A 76 -18.67 3.19 -3.98
CA ARG A 76 -18.32 1.80 -4.29
C ARG A 76 -17.76 1.63 -5.70
N ALA A 77 -18.30 2.34 -6.69
CA ALA A 77 -17.84 2.30 -8.07
C ALA A 77 -16.46 2.95 -8.27
N ARG A 78 -16.14 4.03 -7.53
CA ARG A 78 -14.82 4.68 -7.53
C ARG A 78 -13.74 3.81 -6.90
N GLY A 79 -14.11 3.02 -5.89
CA GLY A 79 -13.22 2.10 -5.17
C GLY A 79 -12.35 2.81 -4.12
N PRO A 80 -11.90 2.09 -3.07
CA PRO A 80 -11.19 2.68 -1.92
C PRO A 80 -9.99 3.56 -2.29
N ARG A 81 -9.21 3.14 -3.29
CA ARG A 81 -8.01 3.87 -3.72
C ARG A 81 -8.37 5.24 -4.30
N GLN A 82 -9.42 5.33 -5.10
CA GLN A 82 -9.80 6.59 -5.73
C GLN A 82 -10.35 7.58 -4.69
N GLU A 83 -11.20 7.11 -3.76
CA GLU A 83 -11.69 7.92 -2.64
C GLU A 83 -10.54 8.47 -1.79
N PHE A 84 -9.56 7.61 -1.51
CA PHE A 84 -8.36 7.99 -0.80
C PHE A 84 -7.58 9.09 -1.54
N LEU A 85 -7.35 8.93 -2.85
CA LEU A 85 -6.65 9.93 -3.67
C LEU A 85 -7.37 11.29 -3.67
N GLU A 86 -8.70 11.28 -3.80
CA GLU A 86 -9.52 12.49 -3.76
C GLU A 86 -9.46 13.18 -2.40
N ARG A 87 -9.56 12.40 -1.31
CA ARG A 87 -9.42 12.91 0.06
C ARG A 87 -8.03 13.51 0.29
N MET A 88 -6.97 12.84 -0.17
CA MET A 88 -5.60 13.35 -0.01
C MET A 88 -5.39 14.64 -0.79
N LYS A 89 -5.92 14.74 -2.01
CA LYS A 89 -5.88 15.99 -2.80
C LYS A 89 -6.62 17.14 -2.12
N ALA A 90 -7.77 16.86 -1.50
CA ALA A 90 -8.51 17.87 -0.74
C ALA A 90 -7.73 18.35 0.49
N LEU A 91 -7.11 17.42 1.23
CA LEU A 91 -6.28 17.75 2.39
C LEU A 91 -5.00 18.50 2.00
N GLU A 92 -4.38 18.16 0.88
CA GLU A 92 -3.23 18.90 0.32
C GLU A 92 -3.61 20.36 0.04
N ALA A 93 -4.79 20.61 -0.53
CA ALA A 93 -5.28 21.95 -0.81
C ALA A 93 -5.57 22.78 0.46
N ASP A 94 -5.96 22.13 1.56
CA ASP A 94 -6.32 22.77 2.83
C ASP A 94 -5.11 23.00 3.75
N ILE A 95 -4.26 21.99 3.91
CA ILE A 95 -3.14 21.98 4.87
C ILE A 95 -1.81 22.39 4.21
N GLY A 96 -1.64 22.07 2.92
CA GLY A 96 -0.37 22.23 2.22
C GLY A 96 0.75 21.36 2.82
N ASP A 97 1.99 21.87 2.76
CA ASP A 97 3.20 21.14 3.16
C ASP A 97 3.42 21.10 4.69
N ASP A 98 2.65 21.86 5.47
CA ASP A 98 2.82 21.99 6.92
C ASP A 98 1.97 20.98 7.69
N PHE A 99 2.32 19.70 7.54
CA PHE A 99 1.66 18.61 8.26
C PHE A 99 2.54 18.01 9.37
N GLU A 100 1.85 17.55 10.41
CA GLU A 100 2.43 16.90 11.58
C GLU A 100 2.13 15.41 11.64
N LEU A 101 2.96 14.67 12.38
CA LEU A 101 2.88 13.22 12.52
C LEU A 101 1.53 12.75 13.10
N THR A 102 0.89 13.58 13.92
CA THR A 102 -0.43 13.34 14.52
C THR A 102 -1.54 14.15 13.85
N GLY A 103 -1.25 14.81 12.72
CA GLY A 103 -2.21 15.64 11.99
C GLY A 103 -3.19 14.83 11.13
N THR A 104 -4.23 15.51 10.65
CA THR A 104 -5.34 14.90 9.89
C THR A 104 -4.87 14.15 8.63
N ALA A 105 -3.95 14.73 7.87
CA ALA A 105 -3.41 14.10 6.66
C ALA A 105 -2.70 12.78 6.92
N THR A 106 -1.88 12.73 7.97
CA THR A 106 -1.07 11.55 8.29
C THR A 106 -1.89 10.47 8.99
N ALA A 107 -2.90 10.87 9.77
CA ALA A 107 -3.91 9.96 10.29
C ALA A 107 -4.73 9.33 9.15
N ALA A 108 -5.26 10.14 8.23
CA ALA A 108 -6.04 9.65 7.09
C ALA A 108 -5.23 8.72 6.17
N PHE A 109 -3.95 9.02 5.94
CA PHE A 109 -3.05 8.13 5.21
C PHE A 109 -2.83 6.82 5.96
N HIS A 110 -2.57 6.89 7.27
CA HIS A 110 -2.41 5.71 8.11
C HIS A 110 -3.67 4.83 8.10
N ASP A 111 -4.84 5.43 8.26
CA ASP A 111 -6.12 4.72 8.26
C ASP A 111 -6.26 3.94 6.94
N TYR A 112 -6.07 4.61 5.80
CA TYR A 112 -6.15 3.97 4.49
C TYR A 112 -5.16 2.80 4.33
N ILE A 113 -3.89 2.97 4.70
CA ILE A 113 -2.90 1.90 4.57
C ILE A 113 -3.13 0.74 5.53
N THR A 114 -3.95 0.91 6.56
CA THR A 114 -4.38 -0.18 7.45
C THR A 114 -5.69 -0.81 6.99
N ASP A 115 -6.61 -0.02 6.44
CA ASP A 115 -7.89 -0.44 5.88
C ASP A 115 -8.47 0.73 5.05
N PRO A 116 -8.67 0.62 3.71
CA PRO A 116 -8.84 -0.61 2.93
C PRO A 116 -7.70 -0.94 1.95
N TYR A 117 -6.51 -0.39 2.15
CA TYR A 117 -5.39 -0.64 1.25
C TYR A 117 -5.08 -2.14 1.08
N GLU A 118 -4.94 -2.56 -0.17
CA GLU A 118 -4.39 -3.87 -0.51
C GLU A 118 -3.02 -3.70 -1.19
N PRO A 119 -1.97 -4.41 -0.71
CA PRO A 119 -0.71 -4.50 -1.42
C PRO A 119 -0.90 -4.92 -2.89
N PRO A 120 -0.04 -4.46 -3.82
CA PRO A 120 -0.10 -4.94 -5.20
C PRO A 120 -0.11 -6.47 -5.26
N PRO A 121 -0.82 -7.08 -6.23
CA PRO A 121 -0.90 -8.54 -6.32
C PRO A 121 0.47 -9.16 -6.65
N GLY A 122 0.65 -10.43 -6.28
CA GLY A 122 1.86 -11.20 -6.61
C GLY A 122 3.09 -10.90 -5.76
N LYS A 123 2.94 -10.11 -4.69
CA LYS A 123 4.00 -9.83 -3.73
C LYS A 123 4.21 -11.01 -2.79
N ARG A 124 5.45 -11.49 -2.72
CA ARG A 124 5.86 -12.61 -1.87
C ARG A 124 6.64 -12.15 -0.66
N TRP A 125 7.43 -11.09 -0.79
CA TRP A 125 8.33 -10.64 0.26
C TRP A 125 8.12 -9.17 0.58
N LEU A 126 8.23 -8.81 1.86
CA LEU A 126 8.17 -7.42 2.31
C LEU A 126 9.56 -6.95 2.73
N VAL A 127 10.01 -5.83 2.18
CA VAL A 127 11.22 -5.13 2.63
C VAL A 127 10.82 -3.74 3.10
N MET A 128 10.90 -3.52 4.41
CA MET A 128 10.69 -2.21 5.00
C MET A 128 11.99 -1.42 4.98
N VAL A 129 11.98 -0.16 4.55
CA VAL A 129 13.21 0.62 4.40
C VAL A 129 13.11 1.97 5.06
N GLN A 130 14.23 2.52 5.50
CA GLN A 130 14.25 3.90 5.96
C GLN A 130 13.99 4.88 4.81
N CYS A 131 13.50 6.08 5.14
CA CYS A 131 13.20 7.08 4.11
C CYS A 131 14.43 7.80 3.54
N SER A 132 14.16 8.63 2.54
CA SER A 132 15.07 9.64 1.98
C SER A 132 14.45 11.04 2.13
N VAL A 133 15.17 12.11 1.86
CA VAL A 133 14.60 13.47 1.73
C VAL A 133 13.98 13.67 0.33
N ARG A 134 14.57 13.07 -0.70
CA ARG A 134 14.09 13.17 -2.08
C ARG A 134 12.81 12.33 -2.27
N ARG A 135 11.87 12.88 -3.06
CA ARG A 135 10.61 12.25 -3.48
C ARG A 135 10.49 12.26 -5.02
N PRO A 136 9.87 11.24 -5.64
CA PRO A 136 9.55 9.93 -5.04
C PRO A 136 10.79 9.26 -4.46
N PHE A 137 10.61 8.43 -3.44
CA PHE A 137 11.72 7.74 -2.76
C PHE A 137 12.58 6.95 -3.75
N THR A 138 11.94 6.28 -4.72
CA THR A 138 12.59 5.51 -5.78
C THR A 138 13.62 6.29 -6.60
N SER A 139 13.50 7.63 -6.65
CA SER A 139 14.44 8.50 -7.36
C SER A 139 15.65 8.94 -6.53
N SER A 140 15.69 8.58 -5.25
CA SER A 140 16.77 9.00 -4.34
C SER A 140 18.02 8.13 -4.44
N PRO A 141 19.23 8.68 -4.22
CA PRO A 141 20.46 7.89 -4.25
C PRO A 141 20.50 6.74 -3.22
N SER A 142 19.89 6.92 -2.04
CA SER A 142 19.81 5.86 -1.03
C SER A 142 18.94 4.69 -1.52
N HIS A 143 17.76 4.99 -2.06
CA HIS A 143 16.88 3.95 -2.59
C HIS A 143 17.39 3.36 -3.91
N ALA A 144 18.25 4.05 -4.66
CA ALA A 144 18.92 3.44 -5.81
C ALA A 144 19.79 2.23 -5.39
N SER A 145 20.39 2.26 -4.20
CA SER A 145 21.15 1.11 -3.67
C SER A 145 20.23 -0.03 -3.22
N ILE A 146 19.09 0.30 -2.58
CA ILE A 146 18.07 -0.67 -2.19
C ILE A 146 17.46 -1.36 -3.43
N ARG A 147 17.05 -0.57 -4.43
CA ARG A 147 16.54 -1.04 -5.70
C ARG A 147 17.54 -1.95 -6.39
N ARG A 148 18.83 -1.59 -6.37
CA ARG A 148 19.90 -2.42 -6.90
C ARG A 148 19.98 -3.77 -6.19
N ALA A 149 19.99 -3.82 -4.86
CA ALA A 149 20.00 -5.09 -4.14
C ALA A 149 18.84 -6.01 -4.56
N ILE A 150 17.63 -5.45 -4.62
CA ILE A 150 16.42 -6.19 -4.98
C ILE A 150 16.46 -6.62 -6.46
N ALA A 151 16.87 -5.74 -7.38
CA ALA A 151 16.96 -6.06 -8.81
C ALA A 151 18.04 -7.10 -9.09
N THR A 152 19.20 -7.01 -8.42
CA THR A 152 20.26 -8.02 -8.55
C THR A 152 19.78 -9.37 -8.02
N ALA A 153 19.09 -9.41 -6.88
CA ALA A 153 18.57 -10.65 -6.32
C ALA A 153 17.44 -11.25 -7.19
N THR A 154 16.46 -10.44 -7.58
CA THR A 154 15.19 -10.94 -8.15
C THR A 154 15.09 -10.85 -9.67
N GLY A 155 15.97 -10.08 -10.32
CA GLY A 155 15.87 -9.73 -11.74
C GLY A 155 14.88 -8.61 -12.04
N TRP A 156 14.15 -8.09 -11.04
CA TRP A 156 13.11 -7.07 -11.22
C TRP A 156 13.37 -5.84 -10.36
N ASP A 157 13.36 -4.65 -10.96
CA ASP A 157 13.48 -3.40 -10.20
C ASP A 157 12.13 -3.05 -9.52
N PRO A 158 12.08 -2.92 -8.18
CA PRO A 158 10.83 -2.67 -7.46
C PRO A 158 10.25 -1.27 -7.69
N GLY A 159 11.02 -0.34 -8.27
CA GLY A 159 10.58 1.02 -8.60
C GLY A 159 10.04 1.18 -10.01
N THR A 160 10.54 0.42 -11.00
CA THR A 160 10.12 0.54 -12.41
C THR A 160 9.34 -0.67 -12.92
N GLU A 161 9.50 -1.83 -12.28
CA GLU A 161 8.87 -3.10 -12.67
C GLU A 161 8.04 -3.66 -11.51
N MET A 162 7.40 -2.76 -10.76
CA MET A 162 6.72 -3.05 -9.51
C MET A 162 5.71 -4.20 -9.60
N ILE A 163 4.97 -4.35 -10.70
CA ILE A 163 3.99 -5.45 -10.85
C ILE A 163 4.69 -6.82 -10.94
N ARG A 164 5.87 -6.90 -11.54
CA ARG A 164 6.62 -8.15 -11.73
C ARG A 164 7.51 -8.50 -10.55
N CYS A 165 8.01 -7.47 -9.87
CA CYS A 165 8.92 -7.66 -8.75
C CYS A 165 8.18 -8.35 -7.58
N PRO A 166 8.68 -9.49 -7.06
CA PRO A 166 8.03 -10.20 -5.95
C PRO A 166 8.21 -9.47 -4.61
N VAL A 167 9.08 -8.45 -4.56
CA VAL A 167 9.33 -7.64 -3.36
C VAL A 167 8.36 -6.46 -3.32
N HIS A 168 7.67 -6.33 -2.20
CA HIS A 168 6.95 -5.13 -1.81
C HIS A 168 7.85 -4.27 -0.93
N VAL A 169 8.06 -3.02 -1.34
CA VAL A 169 8.90 -2.09 -0.58
C VAL A 169 8.02 -1.06 0.12
N VAL A 170 8.18 -0.97 1.44
CA VAL A 170 7.44 -0.04 2.30
C VAL A 170 8.43 0.84 3.04
N VAL A 171 8.30 2.15 2.90
CA VAL A 171 9.21 3.13 3.47
C VAL A 171 8.70 3.59 4.83
N LEU A 172 9.55 3.55 5.86
CA LEU A 172 9.32 4.26 7.11
C LEU A 172 9.59 5.75 6.90
N ALA A 173 8.55 6.52 6.57
CA ALA A 173 8.60 7.97 6.40
C ALA A 173 8.46 8.69 7.75
N SER A 174 9.40 9.60 8.05
CA SER A 174 9.59 10.21 9.40
C SER A 174 8.40 10.94 9.98
N ARG A 175 7.47 11.41 9.16
CA ARG A 175 6.26 12.15 9.58
C ARG A 175 4.97 11.40 9.30
N ILE A 176 5.03 10.18 8.78
CA ILE A 176 3.85 9.44 8.34
C ILE A 176 3.82 8.05 8.96
N GLY A 177 4.92 7.30 8.89
CA GLY A 177 4.94 5.87 9.16
C GLY A 177 5.13 5.09 7.86
N PRO A 178 4.42 3.96 7.66
CA PRO A 178 4.60 3.14 6.47
C PRO A 178 4.10 3.86 5.21
N VAL A 179 4.92 3.85 4.16
CA VAL A 179 4.56 4.35 2.84
C VAL A 179 4.99 3.32 1.78
N PRO A 180 4.04 2.53 1.24
CA PRO A 180 4.27 1.68 0.09
C PRO A 180 4.80 2.47 -1.13
N TYR A 181 5.69 1.86 -1.92
CA TYR A 181 6.23 2.49 -3.14
C TYR A 181 5.15 2.92 -4.15
N ASP A 182 4.03 2.21 -4.24
CA ASP A 182 2.92 2.56 -5.12
C ASP A 182 2.09 3.75 -4.63
N LEU A 183 2.33 4.22 -3.39
CA LEU A 183 1.68 5.38 -2.78
C LEU A 183 2.66 6.53 -2.50
N GLN A 184 3.94 6.41 -2.88
CA GLN A 184 4.97 7.40 -2.54
C GLN A 184 4.78 8.78 -3.18
N ASP A 185 3.99 8.85 -4.26
CA ASP A 185 3.68 10.07 -5.00
C ASP A 185 2.32 10.68 -4.59
N VAL A 186 1.66 10.11 -3.58
CA VAL A 186 0.40 10.61 -3.02
C VAL A 186 0.69 11.49 -1.80
N TYR A 187 -0.09 12.56 -1.61
CA TYR A 187 -0.02 13.36 -0.39
C TYR A 187 -0.40 12.54 0.87
N PRO A 188 0.24 12.74 2.04
CA PRO A 188 1.39 13.61 2.29
C PRO A 188 2.75 12.95 2.01
N ALA A 189 2.79 11.74 1.45
CA ALA A 189 4.03 11.00 1.20
C ALA A 189 4.95 11.66 0.16
N ASN A 190 4.39 12.35 -0.83
CA ASN A 190 5.12 13.09 -1.86
C ASN A 190 5.80 14.37 -1.36
N VAL A 191 5.45 14.85 -0.16
CA VAL A 191 6.02 16.06 0.42
C VAL A 191 7.40 15.77 1.00
N ARG A 192 8.34 16.68 0.75
CA ARG A 192 9.70 16.57 1.29
C ARG A 192 9.69 16.80 2.79
N SER A 193 10.42 15.95 3.51
CA SER A 193 10.57 16.07 4.95
C SER A 193 11.95 15.62 5.39
N ILE A 194 12.41 16.17 6.51
CA ILE A 194 13.65 15.75 7.17
C ILE A 194 13.49 14.33 7.75
N GLY A 195 14.61 13.64 7.93
CA GLY A 195 14.64 12.32 8.51
C GLY A 195 14.48 12.35 10.05
N VAL A 196 14.19 11.19 10.65
CA VAL A 196 14.24 11.07 12.12
C VAL A 196 15.67 11.20 12.67
N LYS A 197 16.68 11.07 11.81
CA LYS A 197 18.09 11.31 12.14
C LYS A 197 18.37 12.78 12.46
N GLU A 198 17.61 13.68 11.84
CA GLU A 198 17.73 15.13 11.99
C GLU A 198 16.76 15.70 13.06
N PHE A 199 15.91 14.87 13.66
CA PHE A 199 15.05 15.32 14.76
C PHE A 199 15.90 15.64 16.01
N GLY A 200 15.53 16.70 16.74
CA GLY A 200 16.03 16.87 18.12
C GLY A 200 15.56 15.72 19.02
N ASP A 201 16.24 15.50 20.14
CA ASP A 201 15.99 14.35 21.02
C ASP A 201 14.55 14.30 21.55
N ASP A 202 13.95 15.43 21.92
CA ASP A 202 12.56 15.51 22.39
C ASP A 202 11.56 15.14 21.29
N ARG A 203 11.79 15.65 20.07
CA ARG A 203 10.95 15.31 18.91
C ARG A 203 11.09 13.84 18.55
N TYR A 204 12.30 13.29 18.58
CA TYR A 204 12.52 11.87 18.32
C TYR A 204 11.85 11.00 19.39
N THR A 205 12.01 11.34 20.66
CA THR A 205 11.43 10.60 21.79
C THR A 205 9.91 10.55 21.72
N SER A 206 9.26 11.66 21.36
CA SER A 206 7.79 11.70 21.17
C SER A 206 7.33 11.02 19.87
N SER A 207 8.11 11.11 18.79
CA SER A 207 7.73 10.54 17.47
C SER A 207 7.97 9.03 17.36
N ARG A 208 9.04 8.51 17.98
CA ARG A 208 9.45 7.10 17.92
C ARG A 208 8.32 6.11 18.22
N PRO A 209 7.59 6.20 19.36
CA PRO A 209 6.53 5.24 19.67
C PRO A 209 5.35 5.31 18.69
N ILE A 210 5.05 6.49 18.13
CA ILE A 210 3.99 6.66 17.14
C ILE A 210 4.39 5.98 15.82
N LEU A 211 5.60 6.25 15.34
CA LEU A 211 6.13 5.64 14.11
C LEU A 211 6.26 4.12 14.25
N ALA A 212 6.76 3.64 15.40
CA ALA A 212 6.88 2.20 15.69
C ALA A 212 5.51 1.52 15.67
N ARG A 213 4.51 2.12 16.33
CA ARG A 213 3.13 1.61 16.31
C ARG A 213 2.56 1.54 14.90
N ARG A 214 2.67 2.61 14.11
CA ARG A 214 2.15 2.63 12.72
C ARG A 214 2.82 1.57 11.84
N MET A 215 4.12 1.35 11.99
CA MET A 215 4.82 0.24 11.31
C MET A 215 4.36 -1.13 11.82
N ALA A 216 4.13 -1.29 13.12
CA ALA A 216 3.62 -2.52 13.71
C ALA A 216 2.20 -2.83 13.23
N ASP A 217 1.33 -1.84 13.10
CA ASP A 217 -0.03 -2.01 12.59
C ASP A 217 0.00 -2.52 11.14
N TYR A 218 0.86 -1.93 10.30
CA TYR A 218 1.09 -2.41 8.95
C TYR A 218 1.59 -3.88 8.91
N LEU A 219 2.53 -4.23 9.80
CA LEU A 219 3.04 -5.60 9.93
C LEU A 219 1.94 -6.58 10.37
N ARG A 220 1.08 -6.21 11.33
CA ARG A 220 0.01 -7.10 11.79
C ARG A 220 -1.04 -7.34 10.70
N ILE A 221 -1.39 -6.29 9.96
CA ILE A 221 -2.45 -6.34 8.95
C ILE A 221 -1.96 -7.03 7.68
N HIS A 222 -0.78 -6.64 7.17
CA HIS A 222 -0.29 -7.13 5.89
C HIS A 222 0.78 -8.20 6.00
N GLY A 223 1.49 -8.29 7.12
CA GLY A 223 2.56 -9.29 7.35
C GLY A 223 2.17 -10.72 7.00
N PRO A 224 0.99 -11.23 7.40
CA PRO A 224 0.55 -12.59 7.07
C PRO A 224 0.43 -12.89 5.57
N ARG A 225 0.46 -11.88 4.69
CA ARG A 225 0.43 -12.04 3.23
C ARG A 225 1.80 -12.35 2.61
N TYR A 226 2.90 -12.20 3.36
CA TYR A 226 4.26 -12.37 2.84
C TYR A 226 4.91 -13.65 3.36
N ASP A 227 5.62 -14.35 2.48
CA ASP A 227 6.44 -15.51 2.82
C ASP A 227 7.60 -15.13 3.75
N GLN A 228 8.17 -13.95 3.52
CA GLN A 228 9.35 -13.43 4.23
C GLN A 228 9.26 -11.91 4.39
N ILE A 229 9.79 -11.42 5.51
CA ILE A 229 9.79 -9.99 5.85
C ILE A 229 11.17 -9.59 6.36
N ALA A 230 11.67 -8.44 5.91
CA ALA A 230 12.88 -7.84 6.41
C ALA A 230 12.75 -6.33 6.56
N ALA A 231 13.67 -5.74 7.32
CA ALA A 231 13.84 -4.30 7.39
C ALA A 231 15.27 -3.89 7.03
N PHE A 232 15.42 -2.72 6.41
CA PHE A 232 16.70 -2.15 6.00
C PHE A 232 16.76 -0.66 6.39
N GLY A 233 17.32 -0.39 7.57
CA GLY A 233 17.46 0.94 8.15
C GLY A 233 18.47 0.98 9.29
N GLU A 234 19.22 2.08 9.39
CA GLU A 234 20.26 2.25 10.41
C GLU A 234 19.86 3.27 11.49
N GLY A 235 20.60 3.27 12.61
CA GLY A 235 20.46 4.26 13.68
C GLY A 235 19.02 4.35 14.20
N ARG A 236 18.49 5.58 14.26
CA ARG A 236 17.12 5.87 14.71
C ARG A 236 16.02 5.17 13.90
N TYR A 237 16.21 5.00 12.58
CA TYR A 237 15.26 4.22 11.78
C TYR A 237 15.31 2.75 12.17
N GLY A 238 16.51 2.18 12.30
CA GLY A 238 16.67 0.79 12.73
C GLY A 238 16.07 0.54 14.12
N GLN A 239 16.14 1.52 15.03
CA GLN A 239 15.49 1.44 16.34
C GLN A 239 13.96 1.38 16.19
N ILE A 240 13.34 2.29 15.44
CA ILE A 240 11.89 2.28 15.19
C ILE A 240 11.44 0.96 14.55
N LEU A 241 12.20 0.43 13.59
CA LEU A 241 11.87 -0.82 12.91
C LEU A 241 11.97 -2.04 13.84
N ARG A 242 12.94 -2.05 14.77
CA ARG A 242 13.03 -3.08 15.82
C ARG A 242 11.88 -2.99 16.81
N ASP A 243 11.53 -1.78 17.26
CA ASP A 243 10.38 -1.60 18.16
C ASP A 243 9.08 -2.05 17.49
N ALA A 244 8.91 -1.73 16.20
CA ALA A 244 7.75 -2.17 15.43
C ALA A 244 7.66 -3.69 15.31
N ALA A 245 8.79 -4.36 15.07
CA ALA A 245 8.90 -5.82 15.05
C ALA A 245 8.48 -6.44 16.38
N GLU A 246 9.02 -5.91 17.49
CA GLU A 246 8.69 -6.34 18.84
C GLU A 246 7.20 -6.15 19.15
N MET A 247 6.65 -4.97 18.85
CA MET A 247 5.22 -4.68 19.02
C MET A 247 4.34 -5.63 18.21
N ALA A 248 4.72 -5.94 16.97
CA ALA A 248 3.98 -6.84 16.10
C ALA A 248 4.21 -8.33 16.43
N ALA A 249 5.07 -8.65 17.41
CA ALA A 249 5.57 -10.01 17.64
C ALA A 249 6.10 -10.69 16.37
N ALA A 250 6.71 -9.89 15.48
CA ALA A 250 7.23 -10.33 14.20
C ALA A 250 8.74 -10.55 14.28
N ASN A 251 9.20 -11.75 13.94
CA ASN A 251 10.63 -12.04 13.84
C ASN A 251 11.15 -11.56 12.47
N ILE A 252 11.60 -10.30 12.42
CA ILE A 252 12.13 -9.71 11.18
C ILE A 252 13.60 -9.28 11.38
N PRO A 253 14.53 -9.65 10.48
CA PRO A 253 15.88 -9.13 10.51
C PRO A 253 15.87 -7.64 10.18
N VAL A 254 16.58 -6.83 10.98
CA VAL A 254 16.81 -5.40 10.72
C VAL A 254 18.26 -5.20 10.29
N LEU A 255 18.42 -5.01 8.99
CA LEU A 255 19.69 -4.77 8.30
C LEU A 255 19.93 -3.26 8.11
N PRO A 256 21.15 -2.84 7.75
CA PRO A 256 22.38 -3.64 7.85
C PRO A 256 22.77 -3.89 9.31
N VAL A 257 23.42 -5.02 9.56
CA VAL A 257 24.04 -5.32 10.86
C VAL A 257 25.48 -4.78 10.89
N ASN A 258 25.90 -4.33 12.07
CA ASN A 258 27.26 -3.89 12.29
C ASN A 258 28.23 -5.06 12.12
N GLY A 259 29.29 -4.86 11.34
CA GLY A 259 30.26 -5.91 11.03
C GLY A 259 29.73 -7.00 10.09
N GLY A 260 28.59 -6.78 9.42
CA GLY A 260 28.20 -7.60 8.27
C GLY A 260 28.87 -7.13 6.98
N PRO A 261 28.71 -7.89 5.87
CA PRO A 261 29.46 -7.67 4.65
C PRO A 261 29.23 -6.29 4.06
N ARG A 262 30.28 -5.73 3.44
CA ARG A 262 30.28 -4.39 2.84
C ARG A 262 31.01 -4.39 1.52
N LEU A 263 30.49 -3.64 0.56
CA LEU A 263 31.12 -3.47 -0.74
C LEU A 263 32.30 -2.51 -0.67
N THR A 264 33.43 -2.94 -1.20
CA THR A 264 34.64 -2.13 -1.42
C THR A 264 34.77 -1.71 -2.88
N ARG A 265 34.21 -2.47 -3.82
CA ARG A 265 34.20 -2.17 -5.26
C ARG A 265 32.92 -2.67 -5.94
N VAL A 266 32.46 -1.93 -6.95
CA VAL A 266 31.41 -2.35 -7.89
C VAL A 266 31.86 -1.94 -9.30
N GLY A 267 32.30 -2.91 -10.10
CA GLY A 267 32.97 -2.68 -11.37
C GLY A 267 34.17 -1.75 -11.21
N ARG A 268 34.15 -0.62 -11.90
CA ARG A 268 35.22 0.40 -11.81
C ARG A 268 35.01 1.44 -10.71
N SER A 269 33.96 1.33 -9.91
CA SER A 269 33.58 2.33 -8.91
C SER A 269 33.82 1.86 -7.48
N THR A 270 34.25 2.77 -6.61
CA THR A 270 34.33 2.55 -5.16
C THR A 270 33.10 3.13 -4.48
N PRO A 271 32.27 2.31 -3.79
CA PRO A 271 31.14 2.79 -2.99
C PRO A 271 31.55 3.85 -1.97
N ARG A 272 30.97 5.04 -2.03
CA ARG A 272 31.32 6.16 -1.13
C ARG A 272 30.26 6.36 -0.06
N LYS A 273 28.99 6.31 -0.46
CA LYS A 273 27.86 6.56 0.44
C LYS A 273 27.56 5.33 1.28
N TYR A 274 26.96 5.56 2.44
CA TYR A 274 26.59 4.49 3.37
C TYR A 274 25.79 3.38 2.67
N TRP A 275 24.72 3.73 1.95
CA TRP A 275 23.86 2.74 1.30
C TRP A 275 24.52 1.98 0.15
N GLU A 276 25.46 2.62 -0.55
CA GLU A 276 26.23 1.97 -1.61
C GLU A 276 27.13 0.85 -1.05
N LYS A 277 27.56 0.97 0.22
CA LYS A 277 28.42 0.00 0.89
C LYS A 277 27.65 -1.20 1.45
N HIS A 278 26.40 -1.02 1.90
CA HIS A 278 25.71 -2.04 2.69
C HIS A 278 24.58 -2.77 1.98
N TRP A 279 24.21 -2.37 0.76
CA TRP A 279 23.09 -3.00 0.06
C TRP A 279 23.33 -4.50 -0.20
N ILE A 280 24.59 -4.95 -0.19
CA ILE A 280 24.96 -6.37 -0.33
C ILE A 280 24.33 -7.26 0.75
N GLN A 281 24.13 -6.75 1.97
CA GLN A 281 23.46 -7.52 3.03
C GLN A 281 21.99 -7.77 2.70
N LEU A 282 21.31 -6.79 2.08
CA LEU A 282 19.94 -6.96 1.61
C LEU A 282 19.88 -7.93 0.42
N TYR A 283 20.88 -7.90 -0.47
CA TYR A 283 21.00 -8.88 -1.55
C TYR A 283 21.11 -10.30 -0.98
N HIS A 284 22.03 -10.56 -0.05
CA HIS A 284 22.22 -11.90 0.51
C HIS A 284 20.96 -12.42 1.21
N LEU A 285 20.26 -11.56 1.95
CA LEU A 285 19.02 -11.95 2.59
C LEU A 285 17.94 -12.35 1.58
N ILE A 286 17.73 -11.56 0.52
CA ILE A 286 16.73 -11.90 -0.51
C ILE A 286 17.18 -13.12 -1.31
N HIS A 287 18.48 -13.24 -1.57
CA HIS A 287 19.07 -14.41 -2.22
C HIS A 287 18.72 -15.69 -1.44
N ASP A 288 18.77 -15.67 -0.12
CA ASP A 288 18.44 -16.83 0.72
C ASP A 288 16.96 -17.24 0.64
N TRP A 289 16.07 -16.33 0.25
CA TRP A 289 14.65 -16.59 0.03
C TRP A 289 14.33 -17.23 -1.33
N LEU A 290 15.28 -17.21 -2.27
CA LEU A 290 15.12 -17.79 -3.61
C LEU A 290 15.25 -19.32 -3.56
N ASP A 291 14.60 -19.98 -4.53
CA ASP A 291 14.86 -21.38 -4.83
C ASP A 291 16.21 -21.56 -5.57
N ALA A 292 16.57 -22.80 -5.89
CA ALA A 292 17.87 -23.10 -6.51
C ALA A 292 18.08 -22.39 -7.86
N GLU A 293 17.03 -22.32 -8.70
CA GLU A 293 17.09 -21.65 -10.00
C GLU A 293 17.23 -20.12 -9.82
N GLY A 294 16.43 -19.55 -8.92
CA GLY A 294 16.48 -18.13 -8.58
C GLY A 294 17.83 -17.71 -8.01
N LYS A 295 18.43 -18.53 -7.13
CA LYS A 295 19.78 -18.32 -6.58
C LYS A 295 20.84 -18.31 -7.68
N SER A 296 20.84 -19.31 -8.56
CA SER A 296 21.77 -19.37 -9.69
C SER A 296 21.67 -18.11 -10.57
N ALA A 297 20.45 -17.69 -10.90
CA ALA A 297 20.23 -16.50 -11.71
C ALA A 297 20.64 -15.19 -10.98
N ALA A 298 20.47 -15.14 -9.66
CA ALA A 298 20.90 -14.00 -8.83
C ALA A 298 22.43 -13.89 -8.77
N ASP A 299 23.11 -15.02 -8.60
CA ASP A 299 24.57 -15.08 -8.57
C ASP A 299 25.19 -14.67 -9.91
N GLU A 300 24.61 -15.08 -11.03
CA GLU A 300 25.01 -14.60 -12.37
C GLU A 300 24.88 -13.07 -12.48
N ARG A 301 23.77 -12.50 -11.99
CA ARG A 301 23.57 -11.03 -11.98
C ARG A 301 24.56 -10.33 -11.06
N LEU A 302 24.86 -10.89 -9.89
CA LEU A 302 25.84 -10.30 -8.98
C LEU A 302 27.26 -10.36 -9.56
N ALA A 303 27.64 -11.50 -10.14
CA ALA A 303 28.94 -11.68 -10.80
C ALA A 303 29.13 -10.69 -11.95
N ALA A 304 28.07 -10.43 -12.73
CA ALA A 304 28.10 -9.43 -13.82
C ALA A 304 28.34 -8.00 -13.33
N LEU A 305 28.11 -7.69 -12.05
CA LEU A 305 28.41 -6.38 -11.46
C LEU A 305 29.88 -6.22 -11.03
N ASP A 306 30.68 -7.29 -11.05
CA ASP A 306 32.10 -7.30 -10.64
C ASP A 306 32.28 -6.61 -9.27
N VAL A 307 31.62 -7.18 -8.26
CA VAL A 307 31.63 -6.67 -6.89
C VAL A 307 32.77 -7.24 -6.07
N GLU A 308 33.34 -6.42 -5.19
CA GLU A 308 34.22 -6.88 -4.11
C GLU A 308 33.58 -6.59 -2.76
N VAL A 309 33.61 -7.59 -1.89
CA VAL A 309 33.00 -7.58 -0.57
C VAL A 309 34.08 -7.83 0.48
N ILE A 310 34.07 -7.05 1.55
CA ILE A 310 34.76 -7.37 2.79
C ILE A 310 33.71 -7.89 3.78
N GLU A 311 34.01 -9.03 4.42
CA GLU A 311 33.21 -9.61 5.50
C GLU A 311 33.38 -8.82 6.80
#